data_AF-A0AA36IHE6-F1
#
_entry.id   AF-A0AA36IHE6-F1
#
_cell.length_a   1.000
_cell.length_b   1.000
_cell.length_c   1.000
_cell.angle_alpha   90.00
_cell.angle_beta   90.00
_cell.angle_gamma   90.00
#
_symmetry.space_group_name_H-M   'P 1'
#
loop_
_entity.id
_entity.type
_entity.pdbx_description
1 polymer ?
#
loop_
_entity_poly.entity_id
_entity_poly.type
_entity_poly.pdbx_seq_one_letter_code
_entity_poly.pdbx_strand_id
1 'polypeptide(L)'
;MTNMGERLAESRLVEDTVPPGHQSVWGSWYDVGTNSWGFACCKTTSPKAPPCCRIESDAEAGGSRPSRGSDVEVHMESYTAWRSRQDFETSEGFIVHATKHLASQWLQWLRDGSLTKQAHLLEPDARKVLLSEQAARGAVEQARAPILSTVGQPGAIRAHKAIGGVLQLHWGSRVCEGQQGLHGHSDGSQKVAR
;
A
#
# COMPACT_ATOMS: atom_id res chain seq x y z
N MET A 1 -0.55 -19.86 41.10
CA MET A 1 -0.79 -20.76 39.96
C MET A 1 -0.33 -20.04 38.71
N THR A 2 0.95 -20.19 38.36
CA THR A 2 1.56 -19.53 37.20
C THR A 2 1.26 -20.33 35.95
N ASN A 3 0.63 -19.66 34.99
CA ASN A 3 0.26 -20.16 33.67
C ASN A 3 1.51 -20.73 32.97
N MET A 4 1.53 -22.03 32.69
CA MET A 4 2.55 -22.63 31.82
C MET A 4 2.22 -22.22 30.39
N GLY A 5 2.77 -21.07 29.98
CA GLY A 5 2.67 -20.59 28.61
C GLY A 5 3.21 -21.65 27.66
N GLU A 6 2.32 -22.19 26.83
CA GLU A 6 2.68 -23.10 25.75
C GLU A 6 3.65 -22.39 24.82
N ARG A 7 4.92 -22.78 24.90
CA ARG A 7 5.98 -22.22 24.08
C ARG A 7 5.84 -22.84 22.69
N LEU A 8 5.45 -22.03 21.70
CA LEU A 8 5.36 -22.46 20.31
C LEU A 8 6.70 -23.06 19.89
N ALA A 9 6.66 -24.21 19.21
CA ALA A 9 7.85 -24.88 18.73
C ALA A 9 8.66 -23.95 17.82
N GLU A 10 9.94 -23.77 18.12
CA GLU A 10 10.85 -22.97 17.30
C GLU A 10 10.99 -23.64 15.91
N SER A 11 10.79 -22.86 14.84
CA SER A 11 10.96 -23.34 13.47
C SER A 11 12.40 -23.80 13.27
N ARG A 12 12.57 -25.03 12.77
CA ARG A 12 13.89 -25.63 12.49
C ARG A 12 14.49 -25.17 11.17
N LEU A 13 13.71 -24.51 10.31
CA LEU A 13 14.15 -24.09 8.99
C LEU A 13 14.64 -22.66 9.05
N VAL A 14 15.87 -22.43 8.58
CA VAL A 14 16.41 -21.08 8.42
C VAL A 14 15.73 -20.46 7.21
N GLU A 15 14.65 -19.73 7.46
CA GLU A 15 13.95 -18.95 6.44
C GLU A 15 14.89 -17.87 5.88
N ASP A 16 14.65 -17.49 4.62
CA ASP A 16 15.35 -16.39 3.93
C ASP A 16 16.87 -16.51 3.81
N THR A 17 17.41 -17.73 3.80
CA THR A 17 18.85 -17.95 3.54
C THR A 17 19.18 -17.68 2.08
N VAL A 18 20.04 -16.69 1.81
CA VAL A 18 20.54 -16.39 0.47
C VAL A 18 21.59 -17.43 0.06
N PRO A 19 21.37 -18.20 -1.02
CA PRO A 19 22.35 -19.18 -1.48
C PRO A 19 23.66 -18.51 -1.91
N PRO A 20 24.81 -19.18 -1.72
CA PRO A 20 26.10 -18.63 -2.09
C PRO A 20 26.13 -18.28 -3.58
N GLY A 21 26.55 -17.06 -3.90
CA GLY A 21 26.62 -16.56 -5.27
C GLY A 21 25.37 -15.87 -5.80
N HIS A 22 24.30 -15.78 -5.01
CA HIS A 22 23.10 -15.03 -5.36
C HIS A 22 22.90 -13.85 -4.41
N GLN A 23 22.15 -12.83 -4.83
CA GLN A 23 21.82 -11.65 -4.01
C GLN A 23 20.36 -11.66 -3.53
N SER A 24 19.64 -12.74 -3.82
CA SER A 24 18.23 -12.92 -3.47
C SER A 24 17.98 -14.37 -3.08
N VAL A 25 16.94 -14.59 -2.29
CA VAL A 25 16.51 -15.93 -1.88
C VAL A 25 15.83 -16.64 -3.05
N TRP A 26 15.89 -17.98 -3.06
CA TRP A 26 15.15 -18.77 -4.04
C TRP A 26 13.64 -18.56 -3.84
N GLY A 27 12.91 -18.28 -4.92
CA GLY A 27 11.48 -17.95 -4.85
C GLY A 27 11.16 -16.46 -4.69
N SER A 28 12.18 -15.59 -4.76
CA SER A 28 11.99 -14.13 -4.76
C SER A 28 11.43 -13.57 -6.08
N TRP A 29 11.37 -14.39 -7.13
CA TRP A 29 10.81 -14.02 -8.44
C TRP A 29 10.05 -15.20 -9.06
N TYR A 30 8.98 -14.91 -9.81
CA TYR A 30 8.18 -15.90 -10.53
C TYR A 30 8.19 -15.58 -12.03
N ASP A 31 8.58 -16.56 -12.84
CA ASP A 31 8.54 -16.47 -14.30
C ASP A 31 7.21 -17.02 -14.81
N VAL A 32 6.40 -16.15 -15.41
CA VAL A 32 5.11 -16.51 -16.00
C VAL A 32 5.29 -17.35 -17.28
N GLY A 33 6.40 -17.17 -18.01
CA GLY A 33 6.64 -17.91 -19.25
C GLY A 33 6.90 -19.39 -19.01
N THR A 34 7.65 -19.70 -17.95
CA THR A 34 7.98 -21.09 -17.57
C THR A 34 7.13 -21.61 -16.40
N ASN A 35 6.24 -20.79 -15.85
CA ASN A 35 5.45 -21.05 -14.64
C ASN A 35 6.30 -21.55 -13.46
N SER A 36 7.49 -20.99 -13.29
CA SER A 36 8.46 -21.47 -12.31
C SER A 36 9.02 -20.35 -11.43
N TRP A 37 9.41 -20.71 -10.22
CA TRP A 37 10.04 -19.80 -9.27
C TRP A 37 11.55 -19.72 -9.51
N GLY A 38 12.14 -18.57 -9.21
CA GLY A 38 13.55 -18.30 -9.43
C GLY A 38 14.13 -17.25 -8.49
N PHE A 39 15.34 -16.80 -8.83
CA PHE A 39 16.05 -15.73 -8.11
C PHE A 39 15.75 -14.37 -8.74
N ALA A 40 15.37 -13.37 -7.95
CA ALA A 40 15.15 -12.00 -8.42
C ALA A 40 16.43 -11.33 -8.95
N CYS A 41 17.60 -11.71 -8.43
CA CYS A 41 18.88 -11.07 -8.78
C CYS A 41 19.35 -11.36 -10.22
N CYS A 42 19.06 -12.54 -10.78
CA CYS A 42 19.50 -12.94 -12.12
C CYS A 42 18.39 -13.50 -12.99
N LYS A 43 17.14 -13.55 -12.48
CA LYS A 43 15.97 -14.10 -13.17
C LYS A 43 16.20 -15.51 -13.71
N THR A 44 16.99 -16.30 -12.99
CA THR A 44 17.19 -17.72 -13.30
C THR A 44 16.21 -18.58 -12.50
N THR A 45 15.66 -19.58 -13.17
CA THR A 45 14.72 -20.58 -12.62
C THR A 45 15.44 -21.89 -12.30
N SER A 46 16.77 -21.86 -12.19
CA SER A 46 17.58 -23.00 -11.74
C SER A 46 18.18 -22.73 -10.36
N PRO A 47 17.89 -23.55 -9.33
CA PRO A 47 18.49 -23.39 -8.00
C PRO A 47 20.01 -23.59 -8.02
N LYS A 48 20.51 -24.36 -8.99
CA LYS A 48 21.92 -24.67 -9.20
C LYS A 48 22.58 -23.75 -10.23
N ALA A 49 21.93 -22.63 -10.57
CA ALA A 49 22.51 -21.66 -11.47
C ALA A 49 23.87 -21.18 -10.92
N PRO A 50 24.85 -20.92 -11.82
CA PRO A 50 26.10 -20.34 -11.41
C PRO A 50 25.87 -19.02 -10.65
N PRO A 51 26.81 -18.64 -9.77
CA PRO A 51 26.77 -17.35 -9.08
C PRO A 51 26.46 -16.23 -10.07
N CYS A 52 25.60 -15.30 -9.66
CA CYS A 52 25.41 -14.05 -10.37
C CYS A 52 26.80 -13.42 -10.56
N CYS A 53 27.18 -13.15 -11.82
CA CYS A 53 28.25 -12.20 -12.07
C CYS A 53 27.85 -10.94 -11.31
N ARG A 54 28.71 -10.55 -10.36
CA ARG A 54 28.52 -9.33 -9.58
C ARG A 54 28.31 -8.23 -10.60
N ILE A 55 27.09 -7.73 -10.69
CA ILE A 55 26.84 -6.46 -11.36
C ILE A 55 27.61 -5.49 -10.46
N GLU A 56 28.86 -5.21 -10.83
CA GLU A 56 29.46 -3.95 -10.45
C GLU A 56 28.47 -2.93 -10.98
N SER A 57 27.68 -2.40 -10.06
CA SER A 57 26.70 -1.37 -10.33
C SER A 57 27.39 -0.33 -11.19
N ASP A 58 26.94 -0.19 -12.45
CA ASP A 58 27.25 0.95 -13.30
C ASP A 58 26.71 2.21 -12.61
N ALA A 59 27.46 2.65 -11.60
CA ALA A 59 27.40 3.98 -11.04
C ALA A 59 28.15 4.88 -12.01
N GLU A 60 27.57 5.15 -13.19
CA GLU A 60 27.91 6.28 -14.05
C GLU A 60 26.82 6.42 -15.13
N ALA A 61 25.60 6.75 -14.72
CA ALA A 61 24.62 7.38 -15.60
C ALA A 61 24.09 8.61 -14.87
N GLY A 62 24.87 9.70 -14.98
CA GLY A 62 24.50 11.04 -14.59
C GLY A 62 23.25 11.50 -15.33
N GLY A 63 22.08 11.16 -14.78
CA GLY A 63 20.83 11.82 -15.07
C GLY A 63 20.75 13.08 -14.23
N SER A 64 21.03 14.23 -14.85
CA SER A 64 20.88 15.56 -14.25
C SER A 64 19.61 15.66 -13.42
N ARG A 65 19.79 15.89 -12.11
CA ARG A 65 18.72 16.33 -11.21
C ARG A 65 18.12 17.61 -11.80
N PRO A 66 16.86 17.64 -12.29
CA PRO A 66 16.30 18.87 -12.80
C PRO A 66 16.24 19.87 -11.65
N SER A 67 16.82 21.03 -11.91
CA SER A 67 16.88 22.15 -10.99
C SER A 67 15.47 22.51 -10.52
N ARG A 68 15.34 22.51 -9.20
CA ARG A 68 14.37 23.24 -8.38
C ARG A 68 14.07 24.60 -9.03
N GLY A 69 12.91 24.73 -9.66
CA GLY A 69 12.56 25.91 -10.44
C GLY A 69 11.14 25.90 -10.97
N SER A 70 10.17 25.95 -10.08
CA SER A 70 8.94 26.74 -10.22
C SER A 70 8.08 26.47 -8.99
N ASP A 71 7.79 27.53 -8.23
CA ASP A 71 6.57 27.63 -7.43
C ASP A 71 5.40 27.56 -8.42
N VAL A 72 5.10 26.36 -8.89
CA VAL A 72 3.75 26.07 -9.36
C VAL A 72 2.98 26.06 -8.06
N GLU A 73 2.20 27.12 -7.80
CA GLU A 73 1.07 27.01 -6.90
C GLU A 73 0.29 25.79 -7.39
N VAL A 74 0.53 24.67 -6.73
CA VAL A 74 -0.22 23.44 -6.91
C VAL A 74 -1.60 23.82 -6.43
N HIS A 75 -2.40 24.34 -7.37
CA HIS A 75 -3.83 24.43 -7.25
C HIS A 75 -4.22 23.08 -6.70
N MET A 76 -4.62 23.07 -5.43
CA MET A 76 -4.85 21.87 -4.65
C MET A 76 -6.08 21.22 -5.28
N GLU A 77 -5.85 20.52 -6.40
CA GLU A 77 -6.86 19.94 -7.25
C GLU A 77 -7.80 19.18 -6.33
N SER A 78 -9.06 19.57 -6.44
CA SER A 78 -10.18 19.06 -5.67
C SER A 78 -9.97 17.60 -5.31
N TYR A 79 -9.91 17.32 -4.01
CA TYR A 79 -9.90 15.99 -3.42
C TYR A 79 -10.76 15.05 -4.28
N THR A 80 -10.12 14.09 -4.96
CA THR A 80 -10.83 13.23 -5.90
C THR A 80 -11.90 12.45 -5.13
N ALA A 81 -13.15 12.53 -5.57
CA ALA A 81 -14.21 11.72 -5.00
C ALA A 81 -13.83 10.23 -5.08
N TRP A 82 -14.20 9.45 -4.06
CA TRP A 82 -14.01 8.01 -4.11
C TRP A 82 -14.75 7.43 -5.31
N ARG A 83 -14.09 6.57 -6.07
CA ARG A 83 -14.65 5.86 -7.23
C ARG A 83 -14.51 4.37 -6.98
N SER A 84 -15.52 3.60 -7.39
CA SER A 84 -15.53 2.16 -7.22
C SER A 84 -14.51 1.48 -8.13
N ARG A 85 -14.18 0.22 -7.86
CA ARG A 85 -13.29 -0.55 -8.73
C ARG A 85 -13.80 -0.68 -10.17
N GLN A 86 -15.12 -0.70 -10.37
CA GLN A 86 -15.75 -0.88 -11.68
C GLN A 86 -15.58 0.34 -12.60
N ASP A 87 -15.20 1.49 -12.03
CA ASP A 87 -15.00 2.75 -12.75
C ASP A 87 -13.65 2.84 -13.48
N PHE A 88 -12.84 1.78 -13.46
CA PHE A 88 -11.47 1.75 -13.99
C PHE A 88 -11.27 0.58 -14.94
N GLU A 89 -10.63 0.85 -16.09
CA GLU A 89 -10.27 -0.16 -17.07
C GLU A 89 -9.19 -1.12 -16.56
N THR A 90 -8.26 -0.62 -15.73
CA THR A 90 -7.11 -1.39 -15.25
C THR A 90 -7.05 -1.46 -13.73
N SER A 91 -6.44 -2.53 -13.20
CA SER A 91 -6.14 -2.66 -11.77
C SER A 91 -5.19 -1.56 -11.31
N GLU A 92 -4.17 -1.23 -12.12
CA GLU A 92 -3.21 -0.18 -11.79
C GLU A 92 -3.89 1.18 -11.66
N GLY A 93 -4.81 1.51 -12.57
CA GLY A 93 -5.57 2.77 -12.53
C GLY A 93 -6.37 2.92 -11.24
N PHE A 94 -7.04 1.84 -10.82
CA PHE A 94 -7.76 1.82 -9.54
C PHE A 94 -6.82 1.98 -8.34
N ILE A 95 -5.68 1.27 -8.32
CA ILE A 95 -4.72 1.36 -7.21
C ILE A 95 -4.16 2.77 -7.08
N VAL A 96 -3.80 3.42 -8.20
CA VAL A 96 -3.32 4.81 -8.20
C VAL A 96 -4.39 5.75 -7.66
N HIS A 97 -5.63 5.63 -8.13
CA HIS A 97 -6.74 6.46 -7.66
C HIS A 97 -6.99 6.28 -6.16
N ALA A 98 -7.11 5.03 -5.71
CA ALA A 98 -7.33 4.70 -4.31
C ALA A 98 -6.21 5.26 -3.43
N THR A 99 -4.95 5.08 -3.84
CA THR A 99 -3.78 5.59 -3.09
C THR A 99 -3.81 7.12 -2.97
N LYS A 100 -4.09 7.82 -4.08
CA LYS A 100 -4.22 9.30 -4.08
C LYS A 100 -5.36 9.78 -3.18
N HIS A 101 -6.52 9.14 -3.27
CA HIS A 101 -7.68 9.46 -2.44
C HIS A 101 -7.37 9.27 -0.95
N LEU A 102 -6.78 8.14 -0.59
CA LEU A 102 -6.42 7.81 0.79
C LEU A 102 -5.39 8.76 1.38
N ALA A 103 -4.34 9.11 0.63
CA ALA A 103 -3.34 10.06 1.08
C ALA A 103 -3.95 11.46 1.29
N SER A 104 -4.89 11.87 0.42
CA SER A 104 -5.59 13.14 0.53
C SER A 104 -6.53 13.17 1.75
N GLN A 105 -7.27 12.09 1.99
CA GLN A 105 -8.12 11.94 3.19
C GLN A 105 -7.29 11.95 4.47
N TRP A 106 -6.15 11.27 4.48
CA TRP A 106 -5.24 11.26 5.62
C TRP A 106 -4.75 12.68 5.95
N LEU A 107 -4.31 13.44 4.94
CA LEU A 107 -3.90 14.84 5.14
C LEU A 107 -5.05 15.70 5.67
N GLN A 108 -6.27 15.46 5.19
CA GLN A 108 -7.46 16.17 5.67
C GLN A 108 -7.74 15.87 7.16
N TRP A 109 -7.67 14.60 7.57
CA TRP A 109 -7.86 14.19 8.96
C TRP A 109 -6.78 14.71 9.92
N LEU A 110 -5.59 15.00 9.41
CA LEU A 110 -4.54 15.69 10.16
C LEU A 110 -4.88 17.16 10.36
N ARG A 111 -5.35 17.83 9.29
CA ARG A 111 -5.70 19.26 9.32
C ARG A 111 -6.90 19.57 10.19
N ASP A 112 -7.92 18.71 10.18
CA ASP A 112 -9.13 18.89 11.00
C ASP A 112 -8.99 18.35 12.44
N GLY A 113 -7.86 17.71 12.75
CA GLY A 113 -7.58 17.11 14.06
C GLY A 113 -8.39 15.86 14.38
N SER A 114 -9.18 15.32 13.45
CA SER A 114 -9.95 14.09 13.60
C SER A 114 -9.04 12.91 13.94
N LEU A 115 -7.87 12.83 13.27
CA LEU A 115 -6.91 11.76 13.51
C LEU A 115 -6.30 11.84 14.92
N THR A 116 -6.03 13.05 15.42
CA THR A 116 -5.48 13.28 16.76
C THR A 116 -6.43 12.79 17.85
N LYS A 117 -7.75 12.93 17.66
CA LYS A 117 -8.76 12.42 18.60
C LYS A 117 -8.71 10.91 18.73
N GLN A 118 -8.47 10.20 17.63
CA GLN A 118 -8.41 8.73 17.59
C GLN A 118 -7.00 8.17 17.83
N ALA A 119 -5.98 9.00 17.82
CA ALA A 119 -4.58 8.60 17.89
C ALA A 119 -4.23 7.76 19.12
N HIS A 120 -4.97 7.92 20.22
CA HIS A 120 -4.79 7.14 21.45
C HIS A 120 -5.04 5.64 21.26
N LEU A 121 -5.83 5.25 20.26
CA LEU A 121 -6.12 3.84 19.91
C LEU A 121 -5.00 3.19 19.08
N LEU A 122 -4.05 3.98 18.57
CA LEU A 122 -2.96 3.51 17.74
C LEU A 122 -1.75 3.15 18.59
N GLU A 123 -1.03 2.10 18.18
CA GLU A 123 0.29 1.76 18.69
C GLU A 123 1.24 2.98 18.68
N PRO A 124 2.11 3.16 19.69
CA PRO A 124 2.93 4.37 19.84
C PRO A 124 3.79 4.71 18.62
N ASP A 125 4.35 3.71 17.94
CA ASP A 125 5.17 3.94 16.75
C ASP A 125 4.34 4.26 15.51
N ALA A 126 3.19 3.61 15.34
CA ALA A 126 2.24 3.94 14.28
C ALA A 126 1.71 5.38 14.45
N ARG A 127 1.47 5.79 15.69
CA ARG A 127 1.02 7.14 16.04
C ARG A 127 2.01 8.22 15.60
N LYS A 128 3.31 8.03 15.83
CA LYS A 128 4.36 8.98 15.40
C LYS A 128 4.37 9.19 13.88
N VAL A 129 4.22 8.10 13.12
CA VAL A 129 4.21 8.14 11.65
C VAL A 129 2.90 8.76 11.16
N LEU A 130 1.76 8.33 11.70
CA LEU A 130 0.44 8.76 11.26
C LEU A 130 0.13 10.22 11.60
N LEU A 131 0.68 10.75 12.68
CA LEU A 131 0.54 12.16 13.06
C LEU A 131 1.57 13.09 12.38
N SER A 132 2.48 12.55 11.58
CA SER A 132 3.47 13.37 10.87
C SER A 132 2.87 13.96 9.59
N GLU A 133 2.66 15.28 9.60
CA GLU A 133 2.23 16.01 8.39
C GLU A 133 3.23 15.86 7.24
N GLN A 134 4.53 15.81 7.55
CA GLN A 134 5.57 15.58 6.55
C GLN A 134 5.45 14.19 5.91
N ALA A 135 5.12 13.17 6.69
CA ALA A 135 4.89 11.82 6.17
C ALA A 135 3.64 11.77 5.27
N ALA A 136 2.56 12.44 5.66
CA ALA A 136 1.34 12.54 4.85
C ALA A 136 1.58 13.26 3.52
N ARG A 137 2.30 14.40 3.54
CA ARG A 137 2.70 15.12 2.31
C ARG A 137 3.58 14.26 1.42
N GLY A 138 4.56 13.56 1.99
CA GLY A 138 5.41 12.63 1.26
C GLY A 138 4.62 11.52 0.57
N ALA A 139 3.60 10.96 1.24
CA ALA A 139 2.72 9.94 0.66
C ALA A 139 1.88 10.48 -0.50
N VAL A 140 1.37 11.72 -0.42
CA VAL A 140 0.64 12.36 -1.53
C VAL A 140 1.55 12.56 -2.74
N GLU A 141 2.76 13.08 -2.54
CA GLU A 141 3.73 13.26 -3.62
C GLU A 141 4.16 11.93 -4.23
N GLN A 142 4.38 10.92 -3.40
CA GLN A 142 4.72 9.58 -3.87
C GLN A 142 3.57 8.96 -4.69
N ALA A 143 2.32 9.18 -4.30
CA ALA A 143 1.15 8.72 -5.05
C ALA A 143 0.96 9.47 -6.38
N ARG A 144 1.58 10.66 -6.54
CA ARG A 144 1.60 11.42 -7.80
C ARG A 144 2.70 10.95 -8.74
N ALA A 145 3.76 10.34 -8.23
CA ALA A 145 4.84 9.81 -9.06
C ALA A 145 4.34 8.67 -9.95
N PRO A 146 4.85 8.54 -11.20
CA PRO A 146 4.54 7.40 -12.07
C PRO A 146 4.96 6.08 -11.40
N ILE A 147 4.09 5.06 -11.40
CA ILE A 147 4.31 3.76 -10.73
C ILE A 147 5.66 3.12 -11.12
N LEU A 148 6.13 3.36 -12.34
CA LEU A 148 7.38 2.80 -12.86
C LEU A 148 8.63 3.22 -12.08
N SER A 149 8.57 4.26 -11.23
CA SER A 149 9.73 4.74 -10.45
C SER A 149 9.74 4.30 -8.98
N THR A 150 8.68 3.65 -8.47
CA THR A 150 8.47 3.53 -7.02
C THR A 150 8.54 2.10 -6.45
N VAL A 151 8.61 1.07 -7.29
CA VAL A 151 8.74 -0.32 -6.86
C VAL A 151 10.17 -0.55 -6.33
N GLY A 152 10.35 -0.46 -5.00
CA GLY A 152 11.62 -0.77 -4.33
C GLY A 152 12.04 0.15 -3.19
N GLN A 153 11.28 1.21 -2.86
CA GLN A 153 11.67 2.15 -1.80
C GLN A 153 11.25 1.66 -0.39
N PRO A 154 12.18 1.45 0.57
CA PRO A 154 11.88 0.94 1.91
C PRO A 154 10.93 1.82 2.75
N GLY A 155 10.82 3.11 2.41
CA GLY A 155 9.91 4.06 3.08
C GLY A 155 8.43 3.78 2.78
N ALA A 156 8.11 3.28 1.58
CA ALA A 156 6.74 3.08 1.11
C ALA A 156 6.01 2.00 1.93
N ILE A 157 6.71 0.91 2.25
CA ILE A 157 6.13 -0.28 2.90
C ILE A 157 5.59 0.04 4.30
N ARG A 158 6.30 0.89 5.05
CA ARG A 158 5.88 1.28 6.42
C ARG A 158 4.63 2.16 6.42
N ALA A 159 4.50 3.07 5.45
CA ALA A 159 3.32 3.91 5.32
C ALA A 159 2.07 3.08 4.96
N HIS A 160 2.19 2.12 4.04
CA HIS A 160 1.07 1.27 3.63
C HIS A 160 0.46 0.46 4.79
N LYS A 161 1.28 -0.11 5.68
CA LYS A 161 0.78 -0.88 6.84
C LYS A 161 0.05 0.01 7.86
N ALA A 162 0.54 1.23 8.09
CA ALA A 162 -0.09 2.18 8.98
C ALA A 162 -1.43 2.71 8.44
N ILE A 163 -1.49 2.99 7.13
CA ILE A 163 -2.72 3.41 6.43
C ILE A 163 -3.78 2.30 6.50
N GLY A 164 -3.39 1.03 6.32
CA GLY A 164 -4.30 -0.11 6.45
C GLY A 164 -5.00 -0.17 7.81
N GLY A 165 -4.27 0.08 8.91
CA GLY A 165 -4.86 0.12 10.25
C GLY A 165 -5.86 1.26 10.46
N VAL A 166 -5.56 2.46 9.95
CA VAL A 166 -6.48 3.61 10.03
C VAL A 166 -7.73 3.38 9.18
N LEU A 167 -7.58 2.75 8.01
CA LEU A 167 -8.72 2.40 7.17
C LEU A 167 -9.58 1.32 7.80
N GLN A 168 -8.99 0.31 8.42
CA GLN A 168 -9.75 -0.68 9.18
C GLN A 168 -10.61 -0.01 10.27
N LEU A 169 -10.06 0.96 11.01
CA LEU A 169 -10.77 1.67 12.07
C LEU A 169 -11.87 2.61 11.54
N HIS A 170 -11.61 3.33 10.44
CA HIS A 170 -12.52 4.36 9.97
C HIS A 170 -13.54 3.85 8.93
N TRP A 171 -13.12 2.95 8.04
CA TRP A 171 -13.95 2.36 7.00
C TRP A 171 -14.61 1.05 7.45
N GLY A 172 -14.00 0.29 8.36
CA GLY A 172 -14.63 -0.91 8.93
C GLY A 172 -15.98 -0.62 9.58
N SER A 173 -16.15 0.56 10.19
CA SER A 173 -17.45 1.00 10.72
C SER A 173 -18.41 1.51 9.64
N ARG A 174 -17.92 2.20 8.59
CA ARG A 174 -18.78 2.82 7.56
C ARG A 174 -19.26 1.85 6.48
N VAL A 175 -18.48 0.82 6.15
CA VAL A 175 -18.88 -0.20 5.16
C VAL A 175 -20.09 -1.01 5.66
N CYS A 176 -20.29 -1.12 6.98
CA CYS A 176 -21.48 -1.77 7.56
C CYS A 176 -22.76 -0.91 7.51
N GLU A 177 -22.65 0.43 7.49
CA GLU A 177 -23.82 1.32 7.45
C GLU A 177 -24.31 1.62 6.03
N GLY A 178 -23.45 1.53 5.00
CA GLY A 178 -23.80 1.87 3.62
C GLY A 178 -24.63 0.84 2.84
N GLN A 179 -24.83 -0.37 3.38
CA GLN A 179 -25.46 -1.48 2.63
C GLN A 179 -26.92 -1.79 3.03
N GLN A 180 -27.48 -1.07 4.02
CA GLN A 180 -28.86 -1.30 4.50
C GLN A 180 -29.92 -0.37 3.85
N GLY A 181 -29.54 0.50 2.91
CA GLY A 181 -30.41 1.56 2.37
C GLY A 181 -31.16 1.27 1.07
N LEU A 182 -31.14 0.04 0.54
CA LEU A 182 -31.79 -0.30 -0.74
C LEU A 182 -32.67 -1.57 -0.65
N HIS A 183 -33.53 -1.65 0.36
CA HIS A 183 -34.76 -2.47 0.28
C HIS A 183 -35.95 -1.53 0.46
N GLY A 184 -36.24 -0.77 -0.59
CA GLY A 184 -37.48 -0.02 -0.73
C GLY A 184 -38.65 -0.99 -0.80
N HIS A 185 -39.44 -0.99 0.26
CA HIS A 185 -40.74 -1.66 0.39
C HIS A 185 -41.67 -1.15 -0.73
N SER A 186 -41.87 -1.95 -1.77
CA SER A 186 -42.92 -1.74 -2.77
C SER A 186 -44.22 -2.34 -2.24
N ASP A 187 -44.97 -1.55 -1.48
CA ASP A 187 -46.34 -1.88 -1.08
C ASP A 187 -47.29 -0.77 -1.55
N GLY A 188 -48.39 -1.15 -2.22
CA GLY A 188 -49.32 -0.20 -2.78
C GLY A 188 -50.08 -0.64 -4.04
N SER A 189 -50.58 -1.88 -4.09
CA SER A 189 -51.64 -2.23 -5.05
C SER A 189 -53.02 -1.88 -4.49
N GLN A 190 -53.50 -0.69 -4.83
CA GLN A 190 -54.89 -0.26 -4.62
C GLN A 190 -55.81 -1.00 -5.61
N LYS A 191 -56.60 -1.96 -5.13
CA LYS A 191 -57.74 -2.52 -5.89
C LYS A 191 -58.96 -1.63 -5.68
N VAL A 192 -59.38 -0.96 -6.75
CA VAL A 192 -60.65 -0.24 -6.86
C VAL A 192 -61.76 -1.26 -7.13
N ALA A 193 -62.73 -1.33 -6.23
CA ALA A 193 -63.96 -2.10 -6.42
C ALA A 193 -64.94 -1.34 -7.31
N ARG A 194 -65.60 -2.05 -8.23
CA ARG A 194 -66.85 -1.67 -8.88
C ARG A 194 -67.84 -2.81 -8.69
#